data_AF-A0A2E7SAT4-F1
#
_entry.id   AF-A0A2E7SAT4-F1
#
_cell.length_a   1.000
_cell.length_b   1.000
_cell.length_c   1.000
_cell.angle_alpha   90.00
_cell.angle_beta   90.00
_cell.angle_gamma   90.00
#
_symmetry.space_group_name_H-M   'P 1'
#
loop_
_entity.id
_entity.type
_entity.pdbx_description
1 polymer ?
#
loop_
_entity_poly.entity_id
_entity_poly.type
_entity_poly.pdbx_seq_one_letter_code
_entity_poly.pdbx_strand_id
1 'polypeptide(L)'
;MVLLEEGVEVELPTSLSDALGLLDQVVPTFSCNNYGYQIGTINRAQLGSNWGLSVALIDKTNNQTVDEPVGCVELEKVDECRVNFKVPPRSQQEFPGMSKFDWDGKLYGSFIYQMLNTLYDRQLIDLPGRLPQV
;
A
#
# COMPACT_ATOMS: atom_id res chain seq x y z
N MET A 1 10.59 -1.95 10.88
CA MET A 1 10.18 -3.26 10.32
C MET A 1 10.99 -3.51 9.06
N VAL A 2 11.59 -4.70 8.86
CA VAL A 2 12.60 -4.94 7.80
C VAL A 2 12.09 -4.56 6.40
N LEU A 3 10.86 -4.96 6.05
CA LEU A 3 10.28 -4.65 4.72
C LEU A 3 10.08 -3.16 4.46
N LEU A 4 9.90 -2.34 5.51
CA LEU A 4 9.81 -0.89 5.36
C LEU A 4 11.18 -0.26 5.09
N GLU A 5 12.27 -0.86 5.58
CA GLU A 5 13.63 -0.33 5.39
C GLU A 5 14.18 -0.69 4.01
N GLU A 6 13.91 -1.90 3.53
CA GLU A 6 14.41 -2.38 2.24
C GLU A 6 13.49 -2.03 1.07
N GLY A 7 12.23 -1.69 1.35
CA GLY A 7 11.18 -1.61 0.35
C GLY A 7 10.72 -3.00 -0.12
N VAL A 8 9.71 -3.01 -0.99
CA VAL A 8 9.14 -4.23 -1.57
C VAL A 8 8.88 -4.00 -3.04
N GLU A 9 9.21 -4.96 -3.88
CA GLU A 9 8.83 -4.96 -5.30
C GLU A 9 8.38 -6.37 -5.68
N VAL A 10 7.17 -6.48 -6.22
CA VAL A 10 6.59 -7.75 -6.69
C VAL A 10 5.89 -7.54 -8.03
N GLU A 11 6.08 -8.47 -8.96
CA GLU A 11 5.34 -8.52 -10.23
C GLU A 11 4.01 -9.27 -9.99
N LEU A 12 2.90 -8.65 -10.42
CA LEU A 12 1.57 -9.22 -10.31
C LEU A 12 1.08 -9.68 -11.71
N PRO A 13 0.55 -10.90 -11.85
CA PRO A 13 0.02 -11.42 -13.12
C PRO A 13 -1.40 -10.88 -13.38
N THR A 14 -1.55 -9.55 -13.39
CA THR A 14 -2.82 -8.88 -13.62
C THR A 14 -2.63 -7.54 -14.36
N SER A 15 -3.70 -7.04 -14.97
CA SER A 15 -3.67 -5.73 -15.61
C SER A 15 -3.62 -4.60 -14.58
N LEU A 16 -3.11 -3.43 -14.98
CA LEU A 16 -3.10 -2.25 -14.11
C LEU A 16 -4.51 -1.87 -13.62
N SER A 17 -5.52 -1.97 -14.50
CA SER A 17 -6.92 -1.68 -14.14
C SER A 17 -7.47 -2.64 -13.10
N ASP A 18 -7.17 -3.93 -13.23
CA ASP A 18 -7.58 -4.95 -12.27
C ASP A 18 -6.87 -4.80 -10.94
N ALA A 19 -5.58 -4.43 -10.94
CA ALA A 19 -4.83 -4.12 -9.72
C ALA A 19 -5.40 -2.90 -8.99
N LEU A 20 -5.75 -1.83 -9.71
CA LEU A 20 -6.42 -0.67 -9.11
C LEU A 20 -7.79 -1.04 -8.53
N GLY A 21 -8.60 -1.81 -9.28
CA GLY A 21 -9.90 -2.30 -8.80
C GLY A 21 -9.78 -3.23 -7.58
N LEU A 22 -8.72 -4.05 -7.53
CA LEU A 22 -8.39 -4.86 -6.36
C LEU A 22 -8.12 -3.97 -5.15
N LEU A 23 -7.25 -2.97 -5.29
CA LEU A 23 -6.92 -2.06 -4.19
C LEU A 23 -8.15 -1.34 -3.64
N ASP A 24 -9.01 -0.81 -4.52
CA ASP A 24 -10.27 -0.17 -4.13
C ASP A 24 -11.20 -1.12 -3.36
N GLN A 25 -11.17 -2.42 -3.67
CA GLN A 25 -11.97 -3.42 -2.98
C GLN A 25 -11.40 -3.78 -1.61
N VAL A 26 -10.09 -3.97 -1.49
CA VAL A 26 -9.48 -4.62 -0.31
C VAL A 26 -9.00 -3.62 0.73
N VAL A 27 -8.46 -2.47 0.33
CA VAL A 27 -7.92 -1.47 1.27
C VAL A 27 -8.95 -1.01 2.31
N PRO A 28 -10.23 -0.78 1.97
CA PRO A 28 -11.25 -0.40 2.96
C PRO A 28 -11.50 -1.46 4.04
N THR A 29 -11.08 -2.71 3.82
CA THR A 29 -11.22 -3.81 4.79
C THR A 29 -10.06 -3.89 5.77
N PHE A 30 -8.94 -3.23 5.47
CA PHE A 30 -7.74 -3.27 6.30
C PHE A 30 -7.91 -2.43 7.56
N SER A 31 -7.28 -2.85 8.65
CA SER A 31 -7.24 -2.04 9.88
C SER A 31 -6.06 -2.37 10.80
N CYS A 32 -5.67 -1.41 11.61
CA CYS A 32 -4.66 -1.55 12.67
C CYS A 32 -4.92 -0.52 13.77
N ASN A 33 -4.91 -0.91 15.06
CA ASN A 33 -5.02 0.00 16.21
C ASN A 33 -6.12 1.09 16.08
N ASN A 34 -7.36 0.71 15.74
CA ASN A 34 -8.50 1.61 15.48
C ASN A 34 -8.42 2.48 14.23
N TYR A 35 -7.38 2.36 13.42
CA TYR A 35 -7.30 3.00 12.11
C TYR A 35 -7.74 2.03 11.00
N GLY A 36 -8.48 2.54 10.04
CA GLY A 36 -8.62 1.99 8.70
C GLY A 36 -7.67 2.70 7.73
N TYR A 37 -7.76 2.32 6.46
CA TYR A 37 -6.89 2.86 5.43
C TYR A 37 -7.68 3.36 4.22
N GLN A 38 -7.12 4.35 3.55
CA GLN A 38 -7.59 4.85 2.26
C GLN A 38 -6.40 5.09 1.36
N ILE A 39 -6.56 4.80 0.07
CA ILE A 39 -5.61 5.21 -0.96
C ILE A 39 -6.09 6.46 -1.69
N GLY A 40 -5.15 7.35 -2.01
CA GLY A 40 -5.35 8.52 -2.85
C GLY A 40 -4.33 8.54 -3.98
N THR A 41 -4.62 9.21 -5.10
CA THR A 41 -3.66 9.32 -6.21
C THR A 41 -2.73 10.52 -5.99
N ILE A 42 -1.41 10.29 -5.97
CA ILE A 42 -0.38 11.34 -5.79
C ILE A 42 -0.02 11.98 -7.14
N ASN A 43 0.21 11.15 -8.15
CA ASN A 43 0.46 11.59 -9.51
C ASN A 43 -0.11 10.60 -10.52
N ARG A 44 -0.47 11.11 -11.70
CA ARG A 44 -0.67 10.32 -12.92
C ARG A 44 0.43 10.73 -13.89
N ALA A 45 1.69 10.57 -13.50
CA ALA A 45 2.79 11.10 -14.29
C ALA A 45 3.13 10.13 -15.44
N GLN A 46 3.13 10.68 -16.66
CA GLN A 46 3.44 10.04 -17.94
C GLN A 46 2.48 8.91 -18.38
N LEU A 47 1.40 9.30 -19.06
CA LEU A 47 0.67 8.44 -20.01
C LEU A 47 0.29 7.03 -19.49
N GLY A 48 -0.25 6.94 -18.27
CA GLY A 48 -1.02 5.79 -17.81
C GLY A 48 -0.22 4.54 -17.45
N SER A 49 1.11 4.58 -17.45
CA SER A 49 1.96 3.43 -17.12
C SER A 49 2.47 3.41 -15.67
N ASN A 50 2.48 4.52 -14.93
CA ASN A 50 2.90 4.54 -13.52
C ASN A 50 1.90 5.34 -12.67
N TRP A 51 1.55 4.81 -11.50
CA TRP A 51 0.61 5.37 -10.54
C TRP A 51 1.21 5.37 -9.13
N GLY A 52 1.56 6.56 -8.64
CA GLY A 52 1.85 6.77 -7.22
C GLY A 52 0.55 6.92 -6.41
N LEU A 53 0.36 6.08 -5.40
CA LEU A 53 -0.81 6.06 -4.53
C LEU A 53 -0.40 6.39 -3.09
N SER A 54 -0.95 7.45 -2.50
CA SER A 54 -0.75 7.79 -1.09
C SER A 54 -1.59 6.90 -0.20
N VAL A 55 -1.05 6.48 0.94
CA VAL A 55 -1.76 5.72 1.97
C VAL A 55 -2.10 6.65 3.11
N ALA A 56 -3.38 6.95 3.29
CA ALA A 56 -3.90 7.75 4.39
C ALA A 56 -4.60 6.86 5.42
N LEU A 57 -4.70 7.36 6.65
CA LEU A 57 -5.40 6.69 7.74
C LEU A 57 -6.84 7.20 7.83
N ILE A 58 -7.75 6.35 8.29
CA ILE A 58 -9.10 6.73 8.72
C ILE A 58 -9.23 6.39 10.19
N ASP A 59 -9.46 7.36 11.06
CA ASP A 59 -9.78 7.09 12.46
C ASP A 59 -11.20 6.51 12.54
N LYS A 60 -11.33 5.25 12.97
CA LYS A 60 -12.62 4.54 13.01
C LYS A 60 -13.51 5.01 14.16
N THR A 61 -12.99 5.80 15.09
CA THR A 61 -13.74 6.32 16.26
C THR A 61 -14.68 7.45 15.85
N ASN A 62 -14.20 8.33 14.97
CA ASN A 62 -14.92 9.51 14.48
C ASN A 62 -15.20 9.45 12.97
N ASN A 63 -14.72 8.40 12.28
CA ASN A 63 -14.84 8.17 10.84
C ASN A 63 -14.27 9.34 10.01
N GLN A 64 -13.17 9.92 10.46
CA GLN A 64 -12.48 11.01 9.77
C GLN A 64 -11.15 10.52 9.17
N THR A 65 -10.90 10.95 7.93
CA THR A 65 -9.61 10.76 7.28
C THR A 65 -8.57 11.66 7.95
N VAL A 66 -7.39 11.10 8.21
CA VAL A 66 -6.21 11.85 8.64
C VAL A 66 -5.62 12.54 7.42
N ASP A 67 -5.52 13.87 7.47
CA ASP A 67 -5.14 14.70 6.33
C ASP A 67 -3.74 14.38 5.79
N GLU A 68 -2.80 13.99 6.67
CA GLU A 68 -1.44 13.66 6.25
C GLU A 68 -1.23 12.16 6.04
N PRO A 69 -0.93 11.72 4.80
CA PRO A 69 -0.62 10.32 4.50
C PRO A 69 0.57 9.79 5.32
N VAL A 70 0.57 8.48 5.52
CA VAL A 70 1.63 7.74 6.25
C VAL A 70 2.59 7.00 5.33
N GLY A 71 2.42 7.12 4.01
CA GLY A 71 3.32 6.54 3.02
C GLY A 71 2.72 6.54 1.62
N CYS A 72 3.40 5.88 0.68
CA CYS A 72 2.90 5.62 -0.67
C CYS A 72 3.18 4.19 -1.13
N VAL A 73 2.46 3.76 -2.16
CA VAL A 73 2.78 2.58 -2.96
C VAL A 73 2.70 2.97 -4.43
N GLU A 74 3.37 2.21 -5.28
CA GLU A 74 3.44 2.50 -6.72
C GLU A 74 2.94 1.28 -7.50
N LEU A 75 2.20 1.55 -8.58
CA LEU A 75 1.85 0.56 -9.59
C LEU A 75 2.45 0.96 -10.92
N GLU A 76 3.27 0.08 -11.50
CA GLU A 76 3.90 0.29 -12.80
C GLU A 76 3.44 -0.79 -13.79
N LYS A 77 2.78 -0.39 -14.87
CA LYS A 77 2.38 -1.27 -15.96
C LYS A 77 3.63 -1.80 -16.67
N VAL A 78 3.80 -3.12 -16.66
CA VAL A 78 4.86 -3.81 -17.41
C VAL A 78 4.35 -4.13 -18.81
N ASP A 79 3.16 -4.74 -18.90
CA ASP A 79 2.43 -4.99 -20.15
C ASP A 79 0.90 -5.05 -19.89
N GLU A 80 0.11 -5.56 -20.84
CA GLU A 80 -1.35 -5.64 -20.72
C GLU A 80 -1.85 -6.59 -19.62
N CYS A 81 -1.04 -7.57 -19.22
CA CYS A 81 -1.40 -8.60 -18.25
C CYS A 81 -0.50 -8.61 -17.02
N ARG A 82 0.43 -7.65 -16.89
CA ARG A 82 1.38 -7.59 -15.78
C ARG A 82 1.60 -6.17 -15.26
N VAL A 83 1.68 -6.05 -13.95
CA VAL A 83 1.93 -4.80 -13.24
C VAL A 83 2.89 -5.06 -12.08
N ASN A 84 3.85 -4.16 -11.87
CA ASN A 84 4.70 -4.16 -10.69
C ASN A 84 4.02 -3.39 -9.57
N PHE A 85 3.89 -4.03 -8.41
CA PHE A 85 3.53 -3.37 -7.16
C PHE A 85 4.80 -3.07 -6.38
N LYS A 86 5.03 -1.80 -6.07
CA LYS A 86 6.22 -1.33 -5.36
C LYS A 86 5.85 -0.58 -4.09
N VAL A 87 6.67 -0.79 -3.08
CA VAL A 87 6.66 -0.11 -1.80
C VAL A 87 8.04 0.51 -1.66
N PRO A 88 8.20 1.82 -1.91
CA PRO A 88 9.49 2.47 -1.74
C PRO A 88 9.99 2.30 -0.30
N PRO A 89 11.32 2.20 -0.08
CA PRO A 89 11.88 2.26 1.26
C PRO A 89 11.36 3.46 2.04
N ARG A 90 11.00 3.25 3.30
CA ARG A 90 10.44 4.27 4.17
C ARG A 90 11.37 5.47 4.34
N SER A 91 12.68 5.23 4.35
CA SER A 91 13.72 6.28 4.39
C SER A 91 13.77 7.17 3.15
N GLN A 92 13.16 6.73 2.04
CA GLN A 92 13.07 7.46 0.77
C GLN A 92 11.72 8.16 0.59
N GLN A 93 10.80 8.01 1.55
CA GLN A 93 9.48 8.63 1.51
C GLN A 93 9.43 9.84 2.45
N GLU A 94 8.87 10.94 1.97
CA GLU A 94 8.71 12.18 2.74
C GLU A 94 7.22 12.56 2.85
N PHE A 95 6.49 11.87 3.73
CA PHE A 95 5.12 12.24 4.08
C PHE A 95 5.05 12.73 5.53
N PRO A 96 4.42 13.90 5.82
CA PRO A 96 4.34 14.43 7.19
C PRO A 96 3.68 13.48 8.19
N GLY A 97 2.73 12.64 7.74
CA GLY A 97 2.04 11.69 8.61
C GLY A 97 2.94 10.56 9.12
N MET A 98 4.03 10.26 8.42
CA MET A 98 5.02 9.25 8.83
C MET A 98 5.66 9.60 10.18
N SER A 99 6.01 10.86 10.42
CA SER A 99 6.61 11.28 11.69
C SER A 99 5.56 11.67 12.72
N LYS A 100 4.42 12.21 12.30
CA LYS A 100 3.37 12.72 13.20
C LYS A 100 2.51 11.62 13.82
N PHE A 101 2.08 10.66 13.01
CA PHE A 101 1.09 9.65 13.41
C PHE A 101 1.66 8.24 13.48
N ASP A 102 2.66 7.94 12.64
CA ASP A 102 3.18 6.59 12.47
C ASP A 102 4.70 6.54 12.67
N TRP A 103 5.23 7.22 13.69
CA TRP A 103 6.69 7.42 13.86
C TRP A 103 7.49 6.11 13.92
N ASP A 104 6.89 5.03 14.45
CA ASP A 104 7.48 3.70 14.57
C ASP A 104 7.25 2.82 13.32
N GLY A 105 6.45 3.31 12.36
CA GLY A 105 6.11 2.62 11.12
C GLY A 105 5.10 1.48 11.30
N LYS A 106 4.46 1.34 12.47
CA LYS A 106 3.56 0.22 12.75
C LYS A 106 2.31 0.25 11.86
N LEU A 107 1.68 1.40 11.67
CA LEU A 107 0.43 1.55 10.92
C LEU A 107 0.68 1.32 9.43
N TYR A 108 1.70 1.95 8.85
CA TYR A 108 2.05 1.73 7.45
C TYR A 108 2.58 0.32 7.22
N GLY A 109 3.38 -0.23 8.14
CA GLY A 109 3.85 -1.61 8.04
C GLY A 109 2.72 -2.64 8.09
N SER A 110 1.71 -2.42 8.95
CA SER A 110 0.51 -3.27 8.99
C SER A 110 -0.27 -3.22 7.67
N PHE A 111 -0.36 -2.05 7.03
CA PHE A 111 -0.94 -1.92 5.69
C PHE A 111 -0.19 -2.77 4.66
N ILE A 112 1.14 -2.69 4.62
CA ILE A 112 1.96 -3.48 3.68
C ILE A 112 1.79 -4.98 3.92
N TYR A 113 1.77 -5.43 5.18
CA TYR A 113 1.59 -6.85 5.48
C TYR A 113 0.21 -7.35 5.09
N GLN A 114 -0.84 -6.57 5.35
CA GLN A 114 -2.20 -6.91 4.93
C GLN A 114 -2.33 -6.94 3.40
N MET A 115 -1.66 -6.03 2.70
CA MET A 115 -1.63 -6.01 1.23
C MET A 115 -0.93 -7.26 0.67
N LEU A 116 0.27 -7.57 1.13
CA LEU A 116 1.04 -8.73 0.67
C LEU A 116 0.32 -10.06 1.00
N ASN A 117 -0.29 -10.16 2.18
CA ASN A 117 -1.13 -11.31 2.52
C ASN A 117 -2.35 -11.42 1.58
N THR A 118 -2.97 -10.30 1.20
CA THR A 118 -4.11 -10.30 0.26
C THR A 118 -3.69 -10.74 -1.14
N LEU A 119 -2.53 -10.28 -1.61
CA LEU A 119 -1.97 -10.70 -2.91
C LEU A 119 -1.66 -12.20 -2.89
N TYR A 120 -1.07 -12.70 -1.80
CA TYR A 120 -0.78 -14.12 -1.60
C TYR A 120 -2.05 -14.97 -1.55
N ASP A 121 -3.05 -14.55 -0.77
CA ASP A 121 -4.33 -15.27 -0.64
C ASP A 121 -5.10 -15.35 -1.97
N ARG A 122 -4.90 -14.37 -2.85
CA ARG A 122 -5.44 -14.35 -4.22
C ARG A 122 -4.53 -15.01 -5.26
N GLN A 123 -3.44 -15.64 -4.83
CA GLN A 123 -2.47 -16.34 -5.70
C GLN A 123 -1.82 -15.41 -6.75
N LEU A 124 -1.66 -14.13 -6.42
CA LEU A 124 -0.99 -13.15 -7.29
C LEU A 124 0.51 -13.06 -7.03
N ILE A 125 0.98 -13.52 -5.88
CA ILE A 125 2.40 -13.61 -5.53
C ILE A 125 2.65 -14.89 -4.74
N ASP A 126 3.90 -15.35 -4.75
CA ASP A 126 4.38 -16.41 -3.88
C ASP A 126 5.08 -15.82 -2.65
N LEU A 127 4.66 -16.25 -1.45
CA LEU A 127 5.34 -15.95 -0.20
C LEU A 127 5.69 -17.27 0.52
N PRO A 128 6.80 -17.32 1.28
CA PRO A 128 7.17 -18.50 2.06
C PRO A 128 6.15 -18.83 3.16
N GLY A 129 5.26 -17.90 3.48
CA GLY A 129 4.15 -18.04 4.40
C GLY A 129 3.45 -16.69 4.61
N ARG A 130 2.35 -16.69 5.36
CA ARG A 130 1.65 -15.45 5.73
C ARG A 130 2.53 -14.58 6.62
N LEU A 131 2.52 -13.28 6.33
CA LEU A 131 3.16 -12.25 7.15
C LEU A 131 2.32 -11.97 8.40
N PRO A 132 2.94 -11.57 9.52
CA PRO A 132 2.22 -11.29 10.76
C PRO A 132 1.21 -10.15 10.59
N GLN A 133 0.07 -10.22 11.29
CA GLN A 133 -0.85 -9.10 11.42
C GLN A 133 -0.53 -8.34 12.71
N VAL A 134 -0.38 -7.01 12.62
CA VAL A 134 0.16 -6.14 13.70
C VAL A 134 -0.90 -5.21 14.25
#